data_AF-A0A238WAA0-F1
#
_entry.id   AF-A0A238WAA0-F1
#
_cell.length_a   1.000
_cell.length_b   1.000
_cell.length_c   1.000
_cell.angle_alpha   90.00
_cell.angle_beta   90.00
_cell.angle_gamma   90.00
#
_symmetry.space_group_name_H-M   'P 1'
#
loop_
_entity.id
_entity.type
_entity.pdbx_description
1 polymer ?
#
loop_
_entity_poly.entity_id
_entity_poly.type
_entity_poly.pdbx_seq_one_letter_code
_entity_poly.pdbx_strand_id
1 'polypeptide(L)' 'MTYELIEWVYAVKAGGEAGAAFLGSQGDIWDAQKDMLADTSGAVFALIVYALFGRAPKA' A
#
# COMPACT_ATOMS: atom_id res chain seq x y z
N MET A 1 -1.43 -4.54 -1.46
CA MET A 1 -0.51 -4.35 -2.61
C MET A 1 -1.06 -4.59 -4.02
N THR A 2 -1.40 -5.82 -4.46
CA THR A 2 -1.77 -6.08 -5.87
C THR A 2 -3.02 -5.34 -6.34
N TYR A 3 -4.00 -5.16 -5.46
CA TYR A 3 -5.24 -4.44 -5.76
C TYR A 3 -5.00 -2.94 -6.01
N GLU A 4 -4.22 -2.27 -5.14
CA GLU A 4 -3.77 -0.88 -5.31
C GLU A 4 -3.08 -0.62 -6.67
N LEU A 5 -2.27 -1.57 -7.14
CA LEU A 5 -1.64 -1.47 -8.46
C LEU A 5 -2.65 -1.52 -9.61
N ILE A 6 -3.72 -2.29 -9.47
CA ILE A 6 -4.79 -2.38 -10.47
C ILE A 6 -5.57 -1.05 -10.49
N GLU A 7 -5.91 -0.51 -9.33
CA GLU A 7 -6.61 0.78 -9.22
C GLU A 7 -5.76 1.94 -9.74
N TRP A 8 -4.46 1.95 -9.45
CA TRP A 8 -3.54 2.94 -9.99
C TRP A 8 -3.44 2.86 -11.53
N VAL A 9 -3.27 1.65 -12.09
CA VAL A 9 -3.24 1.46 -13.55
C VAL A 9 -4.55 1.89 -14.18
N TYR A 10 -5.68 1.58 -13.55
CA TYR A 10 -6.99 2.04 -14.01
C TYR A 10 -7.09 3.57 -13.97
N ALA A 11 -6.70 4.21 -12.87
CA ALA A 11 -6.73 5.66 -12.71
C ALA A 11 -5.88 6.38 -13.76
N VAL A 12 -4.69 5.85 -14.09
CA VAL A 12 -3.82 6.38 -15.15
C VAL A 12 -4.44 6.22 -16.54
N LYS A 13 -5.11 5.08 -16.81
CA LYS A 13 -5.71 4.79 -18.12
C LYS A 13 -7.04 5.54 -18.35
N ALA A 14 -7.90 5.56 -17.35
CA ALA A 14 -9.21 6.21 -17.42
C ALA A 14 -9.08 7.73 -17.26
N GLY A 15 -8.20 8.19 -16.36
CA GLY A 15 -8.04 9.60 -16.05
C GLY A 15 -9.32 10.26 -15.50
N GLY A 16 -9.23 11.57 -15.27
CA GLY A 16 -10.37 12.41 -14.87
C GLY A 16 -11.07 11.95 -13.58
N GLU A 17 -12.34 12.33 -13.45
CA GLU A 17 -13.14 11.97 -12.27
C GLU A 17 -13.40 10.47 -12.15
N ALA A 18 -13.57 9.75 -13.27
CA ALA A 18 -13.85 8.31 -13.23
C ALA A 18 -12.67 7.51 -12.66
N GLY A 19 -11.43 7.84 -13.06
CA GLY A 19 -10.23 7.23 -12.49
C GLY A 19 -10.04 7.63 -11.02
N ALA A 20 -10.24 8.91 -10.70
CA ALA A 20 -10.10 9.42 -9.34
C ALA A 20 -11.15 8.85 -8.36
N ALA A 21 -12.39 8.64 -8.82
CA ALA A 21 -13.48 8.07 -8.04
C ALA A 21 -13.34 6.55 -7.86
N PHE A 22 -12.84 5.84 -8.86
CA PHE A 22 -12.55 4.40 -8.75
C PHE A 22 -11.39 4.14 -7.80
N LEU A 23 -10.29 4.89 -7.94
CA LEU A 23 -9.15 4.80 -7.02
C LEU A 23 -9.48 5.33 -5.62
N GLY A 24 -10.50 6.17 -5.47
CA GLY A 24 -10.85 6.76 -4.18
C GLY A 24 -9.95 7.92 -3.74
N SER A 25 -9.12 8.43 -4.65
CA SER A 25 -8.08 9.45 -4.41
C SER A 25 -8.54 10.76 -3.77
N GLN A 26 -9.83 11.14 -3.91
CA GLN A 26 -10.40 12.38 -3.35
C GLN A 26 -9.56 13.65 -3.64
N GLY A 27 -8.87 13.69 -4.78
CA GLY A 27 -8.01 14.80 -5.19
C GLY A 27 -6.52 14.62 -4.89
N ASP A 28 -6.14 13.53 -4.20
CA ASP A 28 -4.75 13.15 -3.97
C ASP A 28 -4.24 12.19 -5.05
N ILE A 29 -3.52 12.73 -6.04
CA ILE A 29 -2.98 11.91 -7.13
C ILE A 29 -1.96 10.85 -6.65
N TRP A 30 -1.44 10.99 -5.43
CA TRP A 30 -0.44 10.10 -4.84
C TRP A 30 -1.02 9.08 -3.85
N ASP A 31 -2.35 8.99 -3.77
CA ASP A 31 -3.08 8.14 -2.83
C ASP A 31 -2.60 6.68 -2.89
N ALA A 32 -2.66 6.08 -4.09
CA ALA A 32 -2.17 4.72 -4.32
C ALA A 32 -0.72 4.52 -3.84
N GLN A 33 0.19 5.47 -4.10
CA GLN A 33 1.59 5.36 -3.69
C GLN A 33 1.75 5.45 -2.18
N LYS A 34 0.94 6.28 -1.51
CA LYS A 34 0.95 6.43 -0.05
C LYS A 34 0.44 5.15 0.62
N ASP A 35 -0.63 4.58 0.11
CA ASP A 35 -1.19 3.33 0.64
C ASP A 35 -0.22 2.17 0.44
N MET A 36 0.42 2.10 -0.72
CA MET A 36 1.45 1.09 -0.97
C MET A 36 2.68 1.24 -0.05
N LEU A 37 3.09 2.48 0.23
CA LEU A 37 4.18 2.75 1.17
C LEU A 37 3.79 2.36 2.60
N ALA A 38 2.57 2.68 3.03
CA ALA A 38 2.05 2.33 4.35
C ALA A 38 1.98 0.79 4.54
N ASP A 39 1.44 0.05 3.57
CA ASP A 39 1.36 -1.42 3.57
C ASP A 39 2.77 -2.04 3.69
N THR A 40 3.70 -1.61 2.83
CA THR A 40 5.07 -2.14 2.80
C THR A 40 5.86 -1.79 4.06
N SER A 41 5.77 -0.54 4.52
CA SER A 41 6.47 -0.10 5.74
C SER A 41 5.93 -0.80 6.99
N GLY A 42 4.62 -1.02 7.08
CA GLY A 42 4.00 -1.81 8.15
C GLY A 42 4.48 -3.25 8.17
N ALA A 43 4.58 -3.89 6.99
CA ALA A 43 5.13 -5.23 6.86
C ALA A 43 6.61 -5.31 7.30
N VAL A 44 7.44 -4.37 6.86
CA VAL A 44 8.87 -4.28 7.26
C VAL A 44 8.99 -4.05 8.76
N PHE A 45 8.19 -3.14 9.32
CA PHE A 45 8.17 -2.88 10.76
C PHE A 45 7.81 -4.13 11.56
N ALA A 46 6.76 -4.86 11.16
CA ALA A 46 6.36 -6.11 11.80
C ALA A 46 7.47 -7.17 11.75
N LEU A 47 8.18 -7.29 10.62
CA LEU A 47 9.32 -8.20 10.47
C LEU A 47 10.50 -7.80 11.38
N ILE A 48 10.79 -6.50 11.51
CA ILE A 48 11.84 -6.01 12.42
C ILE A 48 11.48 -6.35 13.87
N VAL A 49 10.24 -6.06 14.29
CA VAL A 49 9.75 -6.39 15.63
C VAL A 49 9.86 -7.91 15.88
N TYR A 50 9.42 -8.74 14.93
CA TYR A 50 9.56 -10.19 15.02
C TYR A 50 11.02 -10.65 15.10
N ALA A 51 11.92 -10.06 14.32
CA ALA A 51 13.33 -10.44 14.34
C ALA A 51 14.02 -10.11 15.67
N LEU A 52 13.61 -9.01 16.32
CA LEU A 52 14.15 -8.54 17.59
C LEU A 52 13.59 -9.30 18.80
N PHE A 53 12.30 -9.63 18.80
CA PHE A 53 11.60 -10.16 19.98
C PHE A 53 10.97 -11.55 19.79
N GLY A 54 10.81 -12.00 18.55
CA GLY A 54 10.08 -13.24 18.21
C GLY A 54 10.90 -14.52 18.28
N ARG A 55 12.18 -14.45 18.66
CA ARG A 55 13.01 -15.65 18.88
C ARG A 55 12.80 -16.19 20.29
N ALA A 56 11.96 -17.22 20.43
CA ALA A 56 11.97 -18.06 21.62
C ALA A 56 13.31 -18.82 21.72
N PRO A 57 13.86 -19.03 22.94
CA PRO A 57 15.06 -19.83 23.10
C PRO A 57 14.82 -21.24 22.54
N LYS A 58 15.73 -21.72 21.68
CA LYS A 58 15.74 -23.12 21.27
C LYS A 58 16.09 -23.95 22.50
N ALA A 59 15.16 -24.77 22.97
CA ALA A 59 15.38 -25.79 24.01
C ALA A 59 16.37 -26.86 23.52
#